data_AF-A0A6P1DT91-F1
#
_entry.id   AF-A0A6P1DT91-F1
#
_cell.length_a   1.000
_cell.length_b   1.000
_cell.length_c   1.000
_cell.angle_alpha   90.00
_cell.angle_beta   90.00
_cell.angle_gamma   90.00
#
_symmetry.space_group_name_H-M   'P 1'
#
loop_
_entity.id
_entity.type
_entity.pdbx_description
1 polymer ?
#
loop_
_entity_poly.entity_id
_entity_poly.type
_entity_poly.pdbx_seq_one_letter_code
_entity_poly.pdbx_strand_id
1 'polypeptide(L)'
;MSMQVSLHQVERIEVTANGAPLSDGSQRMCWWQELQFFDRDDALIGRVVLYLTSPEVALPIGDQPPYWGVDPRRLGALMVVDGESPF
;
A
#
# COMPACT_ATOMS: atom_id res chain seq x y z
N MET A 1 -13.01 19.36 7.80
CA MET A 1 -13.02 19.95 6.45
C MET A 1 -12.50 18.89 5.49
N SER A 2 -13.23 18.56 4.43
CA SER A 2 -12.76 17.67 3.37
C SER A 2 -12.21 18.50 2.21
N MET A 3 -11.03 18.15 1.72
CA MET A 3 -10.47 18.73 0.50
C MET A 3 -10.75 17.77 -0.66
N GLN A 4 -11.26 18.30 -1.77
CA GLN A 4 -11.47 17.53 -3.00
C GLN A 4 -10.49 18.01 -4.05
N VAL A 5 -9.75 17.07 -4.65
CA VAL A 5 -8.86 17.31 -5.79
C VAL A 5 -9.38 16.48 -6.95
N SER A 6 -9.44 17.08 -8.14
CA SER A 6 -9.77 16.38 -9.38
C SER A 6 -8.55 16.41 -10.29
N LEU A 7 -8.11 15.23 -10.73
CA LEU A 7 -7.06 15.04 -11.73
C LEU A 7 -7.74 14.61 -13.02
N HIS A 8 -7.41 15.28 -14.12
CA HIS A 8 -7.97 15.00 -15.45
C HIS A 8 -6.91 14.34 -16.34
N GLN A 9 -7.35 13.67 -17.41
CA GLN A 9 -6.47 13.00 -18.38
C GLN A 9 -5.61 11.87 -17.77
N VAL A 10 -6.10 11.24 -16.70
CA VAL A 10 -5.48 10.04 -16.14
C VAL A 10 -5.80 8.85 -17.05
N GLU A 11 -4.77 8.21 -17.59
CA GLU A 11 -4.89 6.96 -18.34
C GLU A 11 -4.57 5.74 -17.48
N ARG A 12 -3.56 5.88 -16.61
CA ARG A 12 -3.06 4.78 -15.79
C ARG A 12 -2.83 5.25 -14.36
N ILE A 13 -3.19 4.40 -13.40
CA ILE A 13 -2.92 4.61 -11.97
C ILE A 13 -2.06 3.46 -11.49
N GLU A 14 -0.89 3.75 -10.96
CA GLU A 14 -0.10 2.79 -10.20
C GLU A 14 -0.33 2.99 -8.72
N VAL A 15 -0.49 1.88 -8.00
CA VAL A 15 -0.70 1.90 -6.56
C VAL A 15 0.40 1.07 -5.91
N THR A 16 1.09 1.66 -4.94
CA THR A 16 2.09 0.95 -4.12
C THR A 16 1.74 1.08 -2.64
N ALA A 17 1.92 0.01 -1.88
CA ALA A 17 1.76 0.02 -0.43
C ALA A 17 3.09 -0.33 0.22
N ASN A 18 3.50 0.47 1.18
CA ASN A 18 4.82 0.41 1.79
C ASN A 18 4.71 0.51 3.32
N GLY A 19 5.75 0.03 3.98
CA GLY A 19 5.89 0.17 5.43
C GLY A 19 7.34 0.15 5.86
N ALA A 20 7.67 0.93 6.88
CA ALA A 20 9.00 1.01 7.44
C ALA A 20 8.95 1.24 8.96
N PRO A 21 9.91 0.70 9.74
CA PRO A 21 10.05 1.06 11.14
C PRO A 21 10.39 2.55 11.30
N LEU A 22 9.89 3.19 12.35
CA LEU A 22 10.26 4.56 12.68
C LEU A 22 11.72 4.61 13.19
N SER A 23 12.45 5.66 12.79
CA SER A 23 13.85 5.86 13.16
C SER A 23 14.06 6.39 14.58
N ASP A 24 13.00 6.51 15.38
CA ASP A 24 12.99 7.02 16.75
C ASP A 24 13.34 5.95 17.81
N GLY A 25 13.74 4.76 17.37
CA GLY A 25 14.04 3.62 18.24
C GLY A 25 12.79 2.93 18.79
N SER A 26 11.59 3.38 18.43
CA SER A 26 10.35 2.70 18.78
C SER A 26 10.12 1.47 17.88
N GLN A 27 9.42 0.46 18.40
CA GLN A 27 8.98 -0.72 17.63
C GLN A 27 7.74 -0.41 16.76
N ARG A 28 7.52 0.86 16.43
CA ARG A 28 6.36 1.32 15.66
C ARG A 28 6.70 1.32 14.17
N MET A 29 5.68 1.00 13.38
CA MET A 29 5.73 1.03 11.93
C MET A 29 5.03 2.30 11.42
N CYS A 30 5.60 2.90 10.38
CA CYS A 30 4.93 3.86 9.51
C CYS A 30 4.43 3.11 8.27
N TRP A 31 3.15 3.26 7.97
CA TRP A 31 2.51 2.66 6.79
C TRP A 31 2.09 3.77 5.85
N TRP A 32 2.35 3.60 4.55
CA TRP A 32 1.85 4.54 3.57
C TRP A 32 1.50 3.85 2.26
N GLN A 33 0.57 4.46 1.54
CA GLN A 33 0.17 4.05 0.20
C GLN A 33 0.36 5.21 -0.76
N GLU A 34 0.95 4.95 -1.92
CA GLU A 34 1.15 5.93 -2.98
C GLU A 34 0.26 5.60 -4.16
N LEU A 35 -0.47 6.59 -4.65
CA LEU A 35 -1.21 6.55 -5.90
C LEU A 35 -0.50 7.48 -6.87
N GLN A 36 0.08 6.92 -7.93
CA GLN A 36 0.75 7.64 -9.01
C GLN A 36 -0.16 7.66 -10.23
N PHE A 37 -0.40 8.84 -10.78
CA PHE A 37 -1.30 9.06 -11.91
C PHE A 37 -0.49 9.40 -13.14
N PHE A 38 -0.72 8.70 -14.24
CA PHE A 38 -0.02 8.86 -15.50
C PHE A 38 -0.98 9.24 -16.61
N ASP A 39 -0.53 10.08 -17.53
CA ASP A 39 -1.24 10.39 -18.77
C ASP A 39 -0.97 9.35 -19.87
N ARG A 40 -1.50 9.62 -21.07
CA ARG A 40 -1.39 8.75 -22.25
C ARG A 40 0.02 8.60 -22.81
N ASP A 41 0.90 9.55 -22.47
CA ASP A 41 2.28 9.59 -22.94
C ASP A 41 3.21 8.99 -21.86
N ASP A 42 2.63 8.26 -20.89
CA ASP A 42 3.26 7.68 -19.69
C ASP A 42 3.92 8.73 -18.77
N ALA A 43 3.56 10.01 -18.88
CA ALA A 43 4.09 11.05 -18.02
C ALA A 43 3.36 11.08 -16.67
N LEU A 44 4.12 11.17 -15.57
CA LEU A 44 3.56 11.30 -14.22
C LEU A 44 2.92 12.68 -14.04
N ILE A 45 1.60 12.72 -13.90
CA ILE A 45 0.81 13.96 -13.75
C ILE A 45 0.38 14.24 -12.32
N GLY A 46 0.49 13.26 -11.41
CA GLY A 46 0.13 13.45 -10.02
C GLY A 46 0.60 12.33 -9.10
N ARG A 47 0.72 12.65 -7.81
CA ARG A 47 0.97 11.68 -6.75
C ARG A 47 0.18 12.03 -5.49
N VAL A 48 -0.53 11.06 -4.94
CA VAL A 48 -1.18 11.16 -3.63
C VAL A 48 -0.51 10.15 -2.69
N VAL A 49 -0.10 10.61 -1.52
CA VAL A 49 0.48 9.76 -0.46
C VAL A 49 -0.47 9.74 0.72
N LEU A 50 -0.93 8.56 1.08
CA LEU A 50 -1.82 8.31 2.21
C LEU A 50 -1.01 7.67 3.32
N TYR A 51 -0.83 8.37 4.45
CA TYR A 51 -0.25 7.78 5.65
C TYR A 51 -1.34 7.06 6.44
N LEU A 52 -1.10 5.78 6.73
CA LEU A 52 -2.11 4.89 7.28
C LEU A 52 -1.79 4.56 8.75
N THR A 53 -2.84 4.39 9.53
CA THR A 53 -2.72 3.97 10.95
C THR A 53 -2.35 2.50 11.07
N SER A 54 -2.72 1.68 10.08
CA SER A 54 -2.41 0.24 10.01
C SER A 54 -2.38 -0.21 8.54
N PRO A 55 -1.76 -1.36 8.20
CA PRO A 55 -1.68 -1.81 6.81
C PRO A 55 -3.02 -2.33 6.26
N GLU A 56 -3.95 -2.75 7.12
CA GLU A 56 -5.23 -3.34 6.74
C GLU A 56 -6.22 -2.33 6.13
N VAL A 57 -5.98 -1.03 6.29
CA VAL A 57 -6.83 0.04 5.74
C VAL A 57 -6.34 0.55 4.37
N ALA A 58 -5.26 -0.01 3.83
CA ALA A 58 -4.77 0.32 2.50
C ALA A 58 -5.79 -0.07 1.43
N LEU A 59 -5.85 0.69 0.33
CA LEU A 59 -6.62 0.28 -0.85
C LEU A 59 -6.09 -1.07 -1.36
N PRO A 60 -6.96 -1.98 -1.79
CA PRO A 60 -6.53 -3.26 -2.35
C PRO A 60 -5.65 -3.03 -3.58
N ILE A 61 -4.52 -3.72 -3.66
CA ILE A 61 -3.61 -3.72 -4.80
C ILE A 61 -3.66 -5.14 -5.41
N GLY A 62 -4.11 -5.25 -6.66
CA GLY A 62 -4.22 -6.52 -7.38
C GLY A 62 -5.35 -7.45 -6.88
N ASP A 63 -5.37 -8.68 -7.40
CA ASP A 63 -6.19 -9.78 -6.87
C ASP A 63 -5.60 -10.20 -5.52
N GLN A 64 -6.19 -9.74 -4.40
CA GLN A 64 -5.67 -9.97 -3.05
C GLN A 64 -5.48 -11.46 -2.74
N PRO A 65 -4.23 -11.95 -2.62
CA PRO A 65 -3.97 -13.18 -1.88
C PRO A 65 -4.05 -12.84 -0.37
N PRO A 66 -4.34 -13.81 0.52
CA PRO A 66 -4.57 -13.56 1.94
C PRO A 66 -3.37 -13.00 2.74
N TYR A 67 -2.20 -12.80 2.11
CA TYR A 67 -0.94 -12.46 2.76
C TYR A 67 -0.43 -11.02 2.48
N TRP A 68 -1.16 -10.19 1.73
CA TRP A 68 -0.80 -8.77 1.53
C TRP A 68 -1.61 -7.85 2.45
N GLY A 69 -0.95 -6.87 3.07
CA GLY A 69 -1.50 -6.07 4.16
C GLY A 69 -1.23 -6.63 5.57
N VAL A 70 -0.35 -7.63 5.69
CA VAL A 70 -0.03 -8.26 6.97
C VAL A 70 1.05 -7.46 7.72
N ASP A 71 0.77 -7.10 8.98
CA ASP A 71 1.79 -6.59 9.89
C ASP A 71 2.89 -7.65 10.07
N PRO A 72 4.15 -7.37 9.69
CA PRO A 72 5.23 -8.35 9.77
C PRO A 72 5.55 -8.75 11.22
N ARG A 73 5.11 -7.97 12.21
CA ARG A 73 5.17 -8.36 13.63
C ARG A 73 4.16 -9.47 13.97
N ARG A 74 3.13 -9.66 13.14
CA ARG A 74 2.13 -10.72 13.24
C ARG A 74 2.43 -11.92 12.33
N LEU A 75 3.40 -11.80 11.40
CA LEU A 75 3.83 -12.91 10.51
C LEU A 75 4.45 -14.09 11.26
N GLY A 76 4.92 -13.90 12.50
CA GLY A 76 5.38 -15.02 13.35
C GLY A 76 4.31 -16.09 13.60
N ALA A 77 3.03 -15.78 13.39
CA ALA A 77 1.91 -16.73 13.49
C ALA A 77 1.48 -17.33 12.14
N LEU A 78 1.94 -16.79 11.01
CA LEU A 78 1.59 -17.25 9.64
C LEU A 78 2.64 -18.18 9.03
N MET A 79 3.84 -18.28 9.61
CA MET A 79 4.90 -19.18 9.12
C MET A 79 4.72 -20.66 9.51
N VAL A 80 3.57 -21.05 10.07
CA VAL A 80 3.28 -22.44 10.47
C VAL A 80 1.88 -22.86 9.99
N VAL A 81 1.58 -22.69 8.71
CA VAL A 81 0.62 -23.55 8.02
C VAL A 81 1.20 -23.89 6.64
N ASP A 82 1.87 -25.03 6.63
CA ASP A 82 2.24 -25.91 5.51
C ASP A 82 2.20 -25.35 4.07
N GLY A 83 3.38 -25.21 3.49
CA GLY A 83 3.87 -26.27 2.59
C GLY A 83 3.29 -26.39 1.19
N GLU A 84 2.17 -25.77 0.84
CA GLU A 84 1.64 -25.82 -0.53
C GLU A 84 1.05 -24.47 -0.96
N SER A 85 1.63 -23.88 -2.01
CA SER A 85 0.93 -22.90 -2.83
C SER A 85 -0.11 -23.66 -3.66
N PRO A 86 -1.42 -23.38 -3.56
CA PRO A 86 -2.39 -24.00 -4.45
C PRO A 86 -2.45 -23.36 -5.84
N PHE A 87 -1.57 -22.38 -6.13
CA PHE A 87 -1.38 -21.76 -7.46
C PHE A 87 0.09 -21.37 -7.68
#